data_AF-A0A356XEE2-F1
#
_entry.id   AF-A0A356XEE2-F1
#
_cell.length_a   1.000
_cell.length_b   1.000
_cell.length_c   1.000
_cell.angle_alpha   90.00
_cell.angle_beta   90.00
_cell.angle_gamma   90.00
#
_symmetry.space_group_name_H-M   'P 1'
#
loop_
_entity.id
_entity.type
_entity.pdbx_description
1 polymer ?
#
loop_
_entity_poly.entity_id
_entity_poly.type
_entity_poly.pdbx_seq_one_letter_code
_entity_poly.pdbx_strand_id
1 'polypeptide(L)'
;MNLREETEILEKRILSPLAAFSSKSAGRNHEEEKCRIRTDFQRDRDRIIYSKSFRRLKHKTQVFISPEGDHYRTRLTHTLEVSQIARTIARSLRLNEDLAEATALGHDLGHTP
;
A
#
# COMPACT_ATOMS: atom_id res chain seq x y z
N MET A 1 15.34 20.88 7.44
CA MET A 1 15.08 19.48 7.06
C MET A 1 13.87 19.01 7.84
N ASN A 2 12.92 18.32 7.21
CA ASN A 2 11.75 17.76 7.88
C ASN A 2 11.77 16.22 7.87
N LEU A 3 10.87 15.57 8.61
CA LEU A 3 10.85 14.11 8.77
C LEU A 3 10.64 13.35 7.44
N ARG A 4 9.88 13.92 6.50
CA ARG A 4 9.75 13.35 5.15
C ARG A 4 11.12 13.32 4.47
N GLU A 5 11.83 14.44 4.45
CA GLU A 5 13.15 14.56 3.80
C GLU A 5 14.18 13.63 4.43
N GLU A 6 14.15 13.47 5.75
CA GLU A 6 15.00 12.50 6.47
C GLU A 6 14.72 11.07 6.01
N THR A 7 13.44 10.70 5.88
CA THR A 7 13.02 9.39 5.37
C THR A 7 13.49 9.17 3.92
N GLU A 8 13.32 10.17 3.05
CA GLU A 8 13.78 10.12 1.66
C GLU A 8 15.32 9.99 1.55
N ILE A 9 16.06 10.59 2.47
CA ILE A 9 17.53 10.42 2.55
C ILE A 9 17.88 9.00 3.03
N LEU A 10 17.16 8.47 4.01
CA LEU A 10 17.36 7.09 4.48
C LEU A 10 17.08 6.08 3.38
N GLU A 11 15.99 6.24 2.62
CA GLU A 11 15.68 5.38 1.48
C GLU A 11 16.89 5.25 0.54
N LYS A 12 17.51 6.37 0.16
CA LYS A 12 18.70 6.41 -0.73
C LYS A 12 19.91 5.64 -0.17
N ARG A 13 20.01 5.50 1.14
CA ARG A 13 21.12 4.81 1.81
C ARG A 13 20.88 3.32 1.99
N ILE A 14 19.62 2.92 2.24
CA ILE A 14 19.30 1.56 2.69
C ILE A 14 18.66 0.68 1.62
N LEU A 15 17.97 1.29 0.65
CA LEU A 15 17.27 0.56 -0.41
C LEU A 15 18.24 0.16 -1.53
N SER A 16 17.86 -0.89 -2.25
CA SER A 16 18.52 -1.32 -3.47
C SER A 16 18.58 -0.18 -4.48
N PRO A 17 19.65 -0.05 -5.29
CA PRO A 17 19.70 0.90 -6.40
C PRO A 17 18.56 0.73 -7.42
N LEU A 18 17.96 -0.46 -7.48
CA LEU A 18 16.82 -0.80 -8.34
C LEU A 18 15.46 -0.51 -7.70
N ALA A 19 15.41 -0.04 -6.45
CA ALA A 19 14.17 0.31 -5.78
C ALA A 19 13.57 1.62 -6.33
N ALA A 20 12.25 1.74 -6.24
CA ALA A 20 11.59 3.03 -6.42
C ALA A 20 11.80 3.90 -5.18
N PHE A 21 12.34 5.10 -5.37
CA PHE A 21 12.55 6.08 -4.29
C PHE A 21 11.37 7.05 -4.26
N SER A 22 10.81 7.33 -3.08
CA SER A 22 9.68 8.26 -2.95
C SER A 22 10.06 9.68 -3.38
N SER A 23 11.31 10.08 -3.17
CA SER A 23 11.89 11.33 -3.68
C SER A 23 11.99 11.42 -5.22
N LYS A 24 11.87 10.29 -5.93
CA LYS A 24 11.86 10.21 -7.40
C LYS A 24 10.47 9.90 -7.96
N SER A 25 9.42 10.04 -7.16
CA SER A 25 8.04 9.91 -7.62
C SER A 25 7.77 10.86 -8.80
N ALA A 26 7.02 10.38 -9.80
CA ALA A 26 6.54 11.23 -10.89
C ALA A 26 5.51 12.28 -10.42
N GLY A 27 5.11 12.24 -9.14
CA GLY A 27 4.15 13.17 -8.56
C GLY A 27 2.71 12.70 -8.71
N ARG A 28 1.79 13.64 -8.68
CA ARG A 28 0.34 13.40 -8.71
C ARG A 28 -0.27 14.18 -9.88
N ASN A 29 -1.41 13.72 -10.39
CA ASN A 29 -2.13 14.41 -11.46
C ASN A 29 -2.57 15.83 -11.07
N HIS A 30 -2.85 16.05 -9.79
CA HIS A 30 -3.12 17.37 -9.23
C HIS A 30 -1.96 17.74 -8.30
N GLU A 31 -1.44 18.96 -8.46
CA GLU A 31 -0.39 19.47 -7.60
C GLU A 31 -0.90 19.56 -6.16
N GLU A 32 -0.09 19.08 -5.23
CA GLU A 32 -0.38 19.10 -3.82
C GLU A 32 0.89 19.44 -3.04
N GLU A 33 0.75 20.23 -1.98
CA GLU A 33 1.86 20.47 -1.07
C GLU A 33 2.37 19.15 -0.48
N LYS A 34 3.69 19.01 -0.43
CA LYS A 34 4.35 17.83 0.14
C LYS A 34 4.17 17.84 1.66
N CYS A 35 3.72 16.71 2.22
CA CYS A 35 3.58 16.55 3.66
C CYS A 35 4.96 16.67 4.35
N ARG A 36 5.05 17.38 5.48
CA ARG A 36 6.32 17.53 6.23
C ARG A 36 6.77 16.25 6.95
N ILE A 37 5.89 15.25 7.05
CA ILE A 37 6.09 14.03 7.85
C ILE A 37 6.16 12.78 6.97
N ARG A 38 5.22 12.63 6.03
CA ARG A 38 5.04 11.40 5.25
C ARG A 38 5.59 11.53 3.84
N THR A 39 6.22 10.47 3.35
CA THR A 39 6.60 10.34 1.93
C THR A 39 5.37 10.21 1.04
N ASP A 40 5.54 10.39 -0.28
CA ASP A 40 4.43 10.25 -1.22
C ASP A 40 3.76 8.87 -1.14
N PHE A 41 4.55 7.80 -1.02
CA PHE A 41 4.04 6.43 -0.96
C PHE A 41 3.32 6.14 0.36
N GLN A 42 3.81 6.70 1.48
CA GLN A 42 3.09 6.62 2.76
C GLN A 42 1.73 7.32 2.68
N ARG A 43 1.67 8.48 2.02
CA ARG A 43 0.39 9.18 1.80
C ARG A 43 -0.56 8.38 0.92
N ASP A 44 -0.05 7.69 -0.10
CA ASP A 44 -0.86 6.84 -0.98
C ASP A 44 -1.46 5.66 -0.22
N ARG A 45 -0.63 4.96 0.56
CA ARG A 45 -1.09 3.90 1.46
C ARG A 45 -2.22 4.38 2.36
N ASP A 46 -2.03 5.50 3.04
CA ASP A 46 -3.02 6.02 3.99
C ASP A 46 -4.34 6.36 3.26
N ARG A 47 -4.26 7.02 2.10
CA ARG A 47 -5.44 7.35 1.28
C ARG A 47 -6.23 6.11 0.86
N ILE A 48 -5.53 5.05 0.47
CA ILE A 48 -6.15 3.77 0.12
C ILE A 48 -6.90 3.19 1.31
N ILE A 49 -6.23 3.07 2.47
CA ILE A 49 -6.81 2.51 3.71
C ILE A 49 -8.08 3.28 4.13
N TYR A 50 -8.05 4.61 4.05
CA TYR A 50 -9.19 5.43 4.47
C TYR A 50 -10.30 5.57 3.42
N SER A 51 -10.12 5.04 2.20
CA SER A 51 -11.10 5.14 1.13
C SER A 51 -12.39 4.35 1.42
N LYS A 52 -13.52 4.82 0.87
CA LYS A 52 -14.79 4.08 0.95
C LYS A 52 -14.70 2.72 0.26
N SER A 53 -13.95 2.64 -0.85
CA SER A 53 -13.77 1.40 -1.61
C SER A 53 -13.04 0.33 -0.79
N PHE A 54 -11.98 0.70 -0.05
CA PHE A 54 -11.26 -0.24 0.81
C PHE A 54 -12.14 -0.78 1.94
N ARG A 55 -12.94 0.10 2.58
CA ARG A 55 -13.90 -0.33 3.62
C ARG A 55 -14.93 -1.33 3.11
N ARG A 56 -15.36 -1.22 1.85
CA ARG A 56 -16.32 -2.14 1.23
C ARG A 56 -15.74 -3.56 1.04
N LEU A 57 -14.42 -3.73 1.00
CA LEU A 57 -13.79 -5.06 0.88
C LEU A 57 -14.15 -5.99 2.04
N LYS A 58 -14.48 -5.43 3.22
CA LYS A 58 -14.96 -6.19 4.39
C LYS A 58 -16.21 -7.01 4.06
N HIS A 59 -17.06 -6.50 3.17
CA HIS A 59 -18.37 -7.08 2.86
C HIS A 59 -18.38 -7.81 1.51
N LYS A 60 -17.22 -8.00 0.87
CA LYS A 60 -17.08 -8.75 -0.38
C LYS A 60 -16.42 -10.09 -0.10
N THR A 61 -17.10 -11.18 -0.44
CA THR A 61 -16.51 -12.51 -0.35
C THR A 61 -15.45 -12.69 -1.41
N GLN A 62 -14.43 -13.47 -1.09
CA GLN A 62 -13.47 -13.95 -2.06
C GLN A 62 -13.89 -15.34 -2.49
N VAL A 63 -14.33 -15.49 -3.75
CA VAL A 63 -14.54 -16.75 -4.47
C VAL A 63 -15.63 -17.69 -3.94
N PHE A 64 -16.13 -17.55 -2.71
CA PHE A 64 -17.17 -18.43 -2.18
C PHE A 64 -18.56 -17.76 -2.19
N ILE A 65 -19.45 -18.32 -3.01
CA ILE A 65 -20.89 -18.10 -2.97
C ILE A 65 -21.42 -19.02 -1.87
N SER A 66 -21.68 -18.47 -0.67
CA SER A 66 -22.47 -19.11 0.39
C SER A 66 -22.08 -20.54 0.81
N PRO A 67 -21.16 -20.72 1.77
CA PRO A 67 -21.05 -22.00 2.49
C PRO A 67 -21.19 -21.85 4.01
N GLU A 68 -21.77 -22.86 4.65
CA GLU A 68 -21.98 -22.93 6.11
C GLU A 68 -20.62 -23.06 6.84
N GLY A 69 -20.17 -22.03 7.57
CA GLY A 69 -18.95 -22.06 8.39
C GLY A 69 -18.32 -20.69 8.74
N ASP A 70 -17.50 -20.63 9.79
CA ASP A 70 -17.08 -19.35 10.44
C ASP A 70 -15.71 -18.78 9.99
N HIS A 71 -15.04 -19.33 8.96
CA HIS A 71 -13.64 -19.01 8.64
C HIS A 71 -13.36 -18.61 7.17
N TYR A 72 -14.33 -17.97 6.50
CA TYR A 72 -14.13 -17.56 5.09
C TYR A 72 -13.32 -16.28 4.93
N ARG A 73 -12.53 -16.24 3.87
CA ARG A 73 -11.76 -15.06 3.47
C ARG A 73 -12.68 -14.04 2.81
N THR A 74 -12.65 -12.81 3.31
CA THR A 74 -13.18 -11.65 2.62
C THR A 74 -12.08 -11.10 1.72
N ARG A 75 -12.45 -10.28 0.74
CA ARG A 75 -11.46 -9.51 -0.03
C ARG A 75 -10.56 -8.67 0.87
N LEU A 76 -11.10 -8.17 1.99
CA LEU A 76 -10.29 -7.46 2.98
C LEU A 76 -9.23 -8.36 3.61
N THR A 77 -9.59 -9.54 4.10
CA THR A 77 -8.61 -10.42 4.76
C THR A 77 -7.56 -10.92 3.78
N HIS A 78 -7.92 -11.22 2.54
CA HIS A 78 -6.96 -11.51 1.48
C HIS A 78 -6.04 -10.32 1.18
N THR A 79 -6.59 -9.12 1.03
CA THR A 79 -5.80 -7.90 0.76
C THR A 79 -4.78 -7.65 1.87
N LEU A 80 -5.12 -7.93 3.14
CA LEU A 80 -4.19 -7.85 4.26
C LEU A 80 -3.07 -8.92 4.17
N GLU A 81 -3.39 -10.15 3.74
CA GLU A 81 -2.39 -11.21 3.52
C GLU A 81 -1.45 -10.87 2.37
N VAL A 82 -1.99 -10.41 1.24
CA VAL A 82 -1.19 -9.96 0.08
C VAL A 82 -0.28 -8.82 0.49
N SER A 83 -0.78 -7.84 1.26
CA SER A 83 0.02 -6.74 1.78
C SER A 83 1.18 -7.22 2.66
N GLN A 84 0.92 -8.15 3.58
CA GLN A 84 1.95 -8.70 4.46
C GLN A 84 3.04 -9.45 3.66
N ILE A 85 2.65 -10.25 2.67
CA ILE A 85 3.59 -10.98 1.81
C ILE A 85 4.40 -10.00 0.94
N ALA A 86 3.73 -9.01 0.34
CA ALA A 86 4.38 -7.99 -0.49
C ALA A 86 5.45 -7.22 0.29
N ARG A 87 5.16 -6.85 1.54
CA ARG A 87 6.13 -6.18 2.42
C ARG A 87 7.30 -7.08 2.78
N THR A 88 7.04 -8.35 3.08
CA THR A 88 8.09 -9.34 3.36
C THR A 88 9.06 -9.46 2.19
N ILE A 89 8.52 -9.60 0.97
CA ILE A 89 9.32 -9.67 -0.25
C ILE A 89 10.07 -8.36 -0.47
N ALA A 90 9.41 -7.21 -0.39
CA ALA A 90 10.02 -5.90 -0.57
C ALA A 90 11.19 -5.69 0.41
N ARG A 91 11.01 -5.99 1.69
CA ARG A 91 12.05 -5.91 2.72
C ARG A 91 13.24 -6.81 2.41
N SER A 92 12.99 -8.06 2.03
CA SER A 92 14.05 -9.03 1.73
C SER A 92 14.94 -8.60 0.56
N LEU A 93 14.37 -7.87 -0.40
CA LEU A 93 15.04 -7.36 -1.60
C LEU A 93 15.50 -5.90 -1.46
N ARG A 94 15.32 -5.28 -0.28
CA ARG A 94 15.55 -3.84 -0.04
C ARG A 94 14.83 -2.94 -1.04
N LEU A 95 13.60 -3.30 -1.41
CA LEU A 95 12.68 -2.46 -2.19
C LEU A 95 11.85 -1.57 -1.26
N ASN A 96 11.12 -0.61 -1.82
CA ASN A 96 10.31 0.32 -1.05
C ASN A 96 9.05 -0.37 -0.49
N GLU A 97 9.03 -0.62 0.83
CA GLU A 97 7.92 -1.29 1.52
C GLU A 97 6.61 -0.50 1.46
N ASP A 98 6.67 0.83 1.59
CA ASP A 98 5.47 1.68 1.59
C ASP A 98 4.78 1.65 0.21
N LEU A 99 5.55 1.64 -0.89
CA LEU A 99 5.00 1.50 -2.25
C LEU A 99 4.42 0.11 -2.48
N ALA A 100 5.10 -0.94 -2.04
CA ALA A 100 4.62 -2.32 -2.17
C ALA A 100 3.30 -2.52 -1.39
N GLU A 101 3.24 -2.01 -0.16
CA GLU A 101 2.04 -2.03 0.68
C GLU A 101 0.90 -1.24 0.05
N ALA A 102 1.14 0.00 -0.43
CA ALA A 102 0.11 0.79 -1.09
C ALA A 102 -0.46 0.06 -2.32
N THR A 103 0.40 -0.52 -3.16
CA THR A 103 -0.03 -1.29 -4.34
C THR A 103 -0.86 -2.51 -3.95
N ALA A 104 -0.39 -3.28 -2.96
CA ALA A 104 -1.10 -4.45 -2.47
C ALA A 104 -2.47 -4.11 -1.86
N LEU A 105 -2.58 -3.02 -1.10
CA LEU A 105 -3.85 -2.58 -0.52
C LEU A 105 -4.83 -2.05 -1.59
N GLY A 106 -4.29 -1.47 -2.67
CA GLY A 106 -5.08 -0.87 -3.75
C GLY A 106 -5.53 -1.83 -4.84
N HIS A 107 -4.88 -2.99 -4.99
CA HIS A 107 -5.06 -3.85 -6.16
C HIS A 107 -6.50 -4.38 -6.33
N ASP A 108 -7.21 -4.58 -5.22
CA ASP A 108 -8.51 -5.26 -5.19
C ASP A 108 -9.72 -4.28 -5.13
N LEU A 109 -9.47 -2.96 -5.13
CA LEU A 109 -10.51 -1.93 -4.92
C LEU A 109 -11.60 -1.89 -6.00
N GLY A 110 -11.28 -2.33 -7.22
CA GLY A 110 -12.12 -2.18 -8.42
C GLY A 110 -13.09 -3.32 -8.68
N HIS A 111 -13.01 -4.44 -7.96
CA HIS A 111 -13.82 -5.59 -8.31
C HIS A 111 -15.31 -5.35 -8.08
N THR A 112 -16.14 -5.80 -9.02
CA THR A 112 -17.60 -5.75 -8.91
C THR A 112 -18.11 -6.65 -7.78
N PRO A 113 -19.35 -6.42 -7.29
CA PRO A 113 -20.07 -7.39 -6.48
C PRO A 113 -20.17 -8.75 -7.18
#